data_AF-A0A2U3LWR0-F1
#
_entry.id   AF-A0A2U3LWR0-F1
#
_cell.length_a   1.000
_cell.length_b   1.000
_cell.length_c   1.000
_cell.angle_alpha   90.00
_cell.angle_beta   90.00
_cell.angle_gamma   90.00
#
_symmetry.space_group_name_H-M   'P 1'
#
loop_
_entity.id
_entity.type
_entity.pdbx_description
1 polymer ?
#
loop_
_entity_poly.entity_id
_entity_poly.type
_entity_poly.pdbx_seq_one_letter_code
_entity_poly.pdbx_strand_id
1 'polypeptide(L)'
;MLKNILLTVMLADALPRSLLIAAPLTRSGYATLEIQSRMATQNNVRVSDELLAELQAKAHAEGKTVDQLAEDTLRKALEERSWQELLEYGQERGRASGYTEEDVPQVVKEWRREQRGP
;
A
#
# COMPACT_ATOMS: atom_id res chain seq x y z
N MET A 1 -20.88 -5.49 -41.99
CA MET A 1 -21.36 -6.57 -41.10
C MET A 1 -22.01 -5.88 -39.90
N LEU A 2 -23.33 -5.69 -39.93
CA LEU A 2 -24.34 -6.53 -39.25
C LEU A 2 -24.08 -6.64 -37.74
N LYS A 3 -25.01 -6.45 -36.81
CA LYS A 3 -26.42 -6.04 -36.73
C LYS A 3 -26.64 -5.99 -35.20
N ASN A 4 -27.22 -4.92 -34.66
CA ASN A 4 -28.22 -4.98 -33.57
C ASN A 4 -28.67 -3.56 -33.22
N ILE A 5 -29.37 -2.97 -34.19
CA ILE A 5 -30.51 -2.11 -33.91
C ILE A 5 -31.71 -3.06 -33.86
N LEU A 6 -32.45 -3.06 -32.75
CA LEU A 6 -33.89 -3.35 -32.60
C LEU A 6 -34.11 -3.40 -31.06
N LEU A 7 -34.78 -2.43 -30.43
CA LEU A 7 -36.19 -2.09 -30.62
C LEU A 7 -36.32 -0.57 -30.34
N THR A 8 -36.29 0.31 -31.34
CA THR A 8 -37.50 0.80 -32.06
C THR A 8 -38.73 0.71 -31.16
N VAL A 9 -38.99 1.72 -30.32
CA VAL A 9 -39.78 2.89 -30.71
C VAL A 9 -40.95 2.47 -31.60
N MET A 10 -42.04 2.02 -30.99
CA MET A 10 -43.31 1.97 -31.70
C MET A 10 -44.47 2.31 -30.76
N LEU A 11 -45.10 3.42 -31.11
CA LEU A 11 -46.50 3.79 -30.90
C LEU A 11 -47.00 3.99 -29.46
N ALA A 12 -47.10 5.26 -29.10
CA ALA A 12 -48.41 5.83 -28.76
C ALA A 12 -48.36 7.35 -28.96
N ASP A 13 -48.89 7.78 -30.10
CA ASP A 13 -49.35 9.13 -30.34
C ASP A 13 -50.51 9.47 -29.37
N ALA A 14 -50.72 10.77 -29.15
CA ALA A 14 -51.88 11.40 -28.49
C ALA A 14 -51.91 11.56 -26.95
N LEU A 15 -51.53 12.78 -26.51
CA LEU A 15 -52.21 13.66 -25.52
C LEU A 15 -52.20 13.30 -24.01
N PRO A 16 -52.46 14.25 -23.07
CA PRO A 16 -52.13 15.68 -23.03
C PRO A 16 -51.49 16.13 -21.68
N ARG A 17 -51.08 17.41 -21.64
CA ARG A 17 -50.53 18.18 -20.51
C ARG A 17 -51.51 18.30 -19.32
N SER A 18 -51.38 17.46 -18.29
CA SER A 18 -51.72 17.82 -16.89
C SER A 18 -51.49 16.65 -15.91
N LEU A 19 -50.64 16.87 -14.89
CA LEU A 19 -50.56 16.18 -13.59
C LEU A 19 -50.33 14.64 -13.57
N LEU A 20 -49.12 14.19 -13.21
CA LEU A 20 -48.80 13.47 -11.96
C LEU A 20 -47.37 12.87 -12.03
N ILE A 21 -46.50 13.32 -11.12
CA ILE A 21 -45.52 12.55 -10.33
C ILE A 21 -44.91 11.28 -10.99
N ALA A 22 -43.66 11.37 -11.49
CA ALA A 22 -42.59 10.36 -11.37
C ALA A 22 -41.29 10.87 -12.04
N ALA A 23 -40.15 10.56 -11.44
CA ALA A 23 -38.79 11.07 -11.71
C ALA A 23 -38.26 10.89 -13.17
N PRO A 24 -37.13 11.54 -13.53
CA PRO A 24 -35.87 10.81 -13.41
C PRO A 24 -34.64 11.64 -12.99
N LEU A 25 -33.93 11.04 -12.02
CA LEU A 25 -32.48 10.95 -11.85
C LEU A 25 -31.59 11.80 -12.76
N THR A 26 -30.82 12.73 -12.18
CA THR A 26 -29.41 12.87 -12.52
C THR A 26 -28.60 13.58 -11.43
N ARG A 27 -27.66 12.79 -10.88
CA ARG A 27 -26.29 13.20 -10.53
C ARG A 27 -26.10 14.16 -9.36
N SER A 28 -26.51 13.73 -8.16
CA SER A 28 -25.84 14.16 -6.92
C SER A 28 -25.68 12.96 -5.99
N GLY A 29 -24.64 12.17 -6.26
CA GLY A 29 -24.30 10.95 -5.52
C GLY A 29 -22.83 10.88 -5.10
N TYR A 30 -22.12 12.01 -5.10
CA TYR A 30 -20.70 12.07 -4.74
C TYR A 30 -20.39 12.93 -3.51
N ALA A 31 -21.36 13.64 -2.94
CA ALA A 31 -21.12 14.50 -1.77
C ALA A 31 -21.04 13.74 -0.43
N THR A 32 -21.47 12.47 -0.39
CA THR A 32 -21.54 11.71 0.87
C THR A 32 -20.33 10.79 1.12
N LEU A 33 -19.49 10.55 0.10
CA LEU A 33 -18.31 9.70 0.21
C LEU A 33 -17.05 10.45 0.69
N GLU A 34 -16.98 11.77 0.53
CA GLU A 34 -15.84 12.56 1.05
C GLU A 34 -15.94 12.89 2.55
N ILE A 35 -17.15 12.85 3.13
CA ILE A 35 -17.31 13.09 4.58
C ILE A 35 -16.77 11.91 5.40
N GLN A 36 -16.73 10.70 4.83
CA GLN A 36 -16.19 9.51 5.49
C GLN A 36 -14.67 9.59 5.71
N SER A 37 -13.93 10.34 4.89
CA SER A 37 -12.48 10.51 5.04
C SER A 37 -12.08 11.57 6.08
N ARG A 38 -13.03 12.34 6.61
CA ARG A 38 -12.76 13.45 7.55
C ARG A 38 -13.03 13.13 9.02
N MET A 39 -13.33 11.89 9.36
CA MET A 39 -13.01 11.42 10.72
C MET A 39 -11.62 10.83 10.68
N ALA A 40 -10.61 11.70 10.68
CA ALA A 40 -9.31 11.32 11.22
C ALA A 40 -9.60 10.80 12.63
N THR A 41 -9.60 9.48 12.79
CA THR A 41 -9.76 8.88 14.11
C THR A 41 -8.64 9.46 14.96
N GLN A 42 -8.99 10.25 15.98
CA GLN A 42 -8.02 10.72 16.95
C GLN A 42 -7.53 9.51 17.73
N ASN A 43 -6.50 8.87 17.21
CA ASN A 43 -5.86 7.72 17.83
C ASN A 43 -4.87 8.24 18.87
N ASN A 44 -5.00 7.77 20.11
CA ASN A 44 -4.10 8.14 21.19
C ASN A 44 -3.31 6.91 21.63
N VAL A 45 -1.97 7.00 21.55
CA VAL A 45 -1.05 5.97 22.02
C VAL A 45 -0.14 6.59 23.06
N ARG A 46 -0.01 5.94 24.22
CA ARG A 46 0.92 6.38 25.26
C ARG A 46 2.32 5.84 24.97
N VAL A 47 3.28 6.74 24.99
CA VAL A 47 4.72 6.47 24.88
C VAL A 47 5.46 7.20 26.00
N SER A 48 6.73 6.88 26.24
CA SER A 48 7.56 7.66 27.17
C SER A 48 7.83 9.07 26.63
N ASP A 49 8.03 10.03 27.55
CA ASP A 49 8.38 11.41 27.19
C ASP A 49 9.69 11.47 26.39
N GLU A 50 10.65 10.61 26.74
CA GLU A 50 11.93 10.48 26.03
C GLU A 50 11.72 10.07 24.56
N LEU A 51 10.90 9.05 24.30
CA LEU A 51 10.64 8.57 22.94
C LEU A 51 9.87 9.59 22.11
N LEU A 52 8.92 10.30 22.73
CA LEU A 52 8.19 11.37 22.09
C LEU A 52 9.12 12.53 21.69
N ALA A 53 10.05 12.92 22.58
CA ALA A 53 11.03 13.96 22.32
C ALA A 53 11.97 13.58 21.16
N GLU A 54 12.45 12.32 21.14
CA GLU A 54 13.27 11.83 20.03
C GLU A 54 12.50 11.83 18.70
N LEU A 55 11.25 11.36 18.71
CA LEU A 55 10.39 11.36 17.52
C LEU A 55 10.16 12.78 16.99
N GLN A 56 9.92 13.75 17.88
CA GLN A 56 9.78 15.16 17.53
C GLN A 56 11.04 15.74 16.88
N ALA A 57 12.21 15.46 17.46
CA ALA A 57 13.49 15.92 16.92
C ALA A 57 13.76 15.35 15.52
N LYS A 58 13.48 14.06 15.30
CA LYS A 58 13.64 13.41 13.99
C LYS A 58 12.64 13.93 12.96
N ALA A 59 11.38 14.08 13.34
CA ALA A 59 10.36 14.64 12.45
C ALA A 59 10.77 16.05 11.99
N HIS A 60 11.27 16.88 12.91
CA HIS A 60 11.77 18.21 12.58
C HIS A 60 12.95 18.18 11.62
N ALA A 61 13.94 17.30 11.87
CA ALA A 61 15.10 17.14 10.99
C ALA A 61 14.73 16.66 9.58
N GLU A 62 13.69 15.83 9.45
CA GLU A 62 13.17 15.31 8.18
C GLU A 62 12.15 16.25 7.51
N GLY A 63 11.78 17.37 8.14
CA GLY A 63 10.73 18.27 7.62
C GLY A 63 9.33 17.63 7.60
N LYS A 64 9.08 16.65 8.47
CA LYS A 64 7.81 15.93 8.61
C LYS A 64 7.05 16.37 9.86
N THR A 65 5.75 16.11 9.89
CA THR A 65 5.00 16.18 11.16
C THR A 65 5.29 14.95 12.02
N VAL A 66 5.07 15.06 13.33
CA VAL A 66 5.21 13.94 14.27
C VAL A 66 4.28 12.80 13.85
N ASP A 67 3.04 13.11 13.47
CA ASP A 67 2.06 12.11 13.03
C ASP A 67 2.51 11.36 11.76
N GLN A 68 3.10 12.07 10.80
CA GLN A 68 3.62 11.46 9.57
C GLN A 68 4.78 10.51 9.87
N LEU A 69 5.74 10.93 10.69
CA LEU A 69 6.86 10.07 11.05
C LEU A 69 6.40 8.89 11.92
N ALA A 70 5.43 9.10 12.80
CA ALA A 70 4.82 8.05 13.61
C ALA A 70 4.14 7.00 12.73
N GLU A 71 3.31 7.42 11.77
CA GLU A 71 2.63 6.54 10.81
C GLU A 71 3.63 5.74 9.98
N ASP A 72 4.65 6.40 9.39
CA ASP A 72 5.72 5.74 8.64
C ASP A 72 6.44 4.67 9.48
N THR A 73 6.75 5.02 10.73
CA THR A 73 7.49 4.15 11.64
C THR A 73 6.64 2.97 12.08
N LEU A 74 5.38 3.19 12.47
CA LEU A 74 4.45 2.12 12.82
C LEU A 74 4.21 1.18 11.64
N ARG A 75 4.02 1.73 10.43
CA ARG A 75 3.83 0.94 9.22
C ARG A 75 5.02 0.03 8.97
N LYS A 76 6.24 0.57 9.00
CA LYS A 76 7.47 -0.24 8.86
C LYS A 76 7.64 -1.28 9.96
N ALA A 77 7.24 -0.95 11.20
CA ALA A 77 7.34 -1.87 12.32
C ALA A 77 6.30 -3.01 12.25
N LEU A 78 5.15 -2.76 11.62
CA LEU A 78 4.06 -3.72 11.42
C LEU A 78 4.15 -4.45 10.08
N GLU A 79 4.93 -3.96 9.13
CA GLU A 79 5.25 -4.68 7.89
C GLU A 79 5.96 -6.01 8.22
N GLU A 80 5.50 -7.07 7.54
CA GLU A 80 5.78 -8.48 7.84
C GLU A 80 7.26 -8.76 8.12
N ARG A 81 7.53 -9.48 9.22
CA ARG A 81 8.87 -9.84 9.73
C ARG A 81 9.62 -10.83 8.84
N SER A 82 9.08 -11.19 7.68
CA SER A 82 9.73 -12.03 6.67
C SER A 82 11.19 -11.67 6.41
N TRP A 83 11.58 -10.39 6.48
CA TRP A 83 12.97 -9.98 6.34
C TRP A 83 13.85 -10.40 7.53
N GLN A 84 13.31 -10.41 8.76
CA GLN A 84 14.01 -10.88 9.96
C GLN A 84 14.20 -12.40 9.90
N GLU A 85 13.17 -13.13 9.47
CA GLU A 85 13.24 -14.58 9.26
C GLU A 85 14.25 -14.94 8.17
N LEU A 86 14.28 -14.19 7.06
CA LEU A 86 15.29 -14.33 6.02
C LEU A 86 16.70 -14.03 6.51
N LEU A 87 16.86 -13.01 7.37
CA LEU A 87 18.15 -12.68 7.98
C LEU A 87 18.62 -13.80 8.91
N GLU A 88 17.74 -14.31 9.77
CA GLU A 88 18.02 -15.40 10.68
C GLU A 88 18.40 -16.68 9.93
N TYR A 89 17.60 -17.04 8.91
CA TYR A 89 17.90 -18.15 8.02
C TYR A 89 19.26 -17.98 7.33
N GLY A 90 19.54 -16.80 6.76
CA GLY A 90 20.81 -16.51 6.10
C GLY A 90 22.01 -16.65 7.05
N GLN A 91 21.89 -16.17 8.29
CA GLN A 91 22.93 -16.33 9.31
C GLN A 91 23.14 -17.79 9.70
N GLU A 92 22.07 -18.55 9.90
CA GLU A 92 22.14 -19.98 10.20
C GLU A 92 22.85 -20.72 9.07
N ARG A 93 22.45 -20.49 7.82
CA ARG A 93 23.07 -21.11 6.64
C ARG A 93 24.53 -20.71 6.47
N GLY A 94 24.86 -19.44 6.73
CA GLY A 94 26.24 -18.95 6.72
C GLY A 94 27.10 -19.70 7.74
N ARG A 95 26.68 -19.76 9.01
CA ARG A 95 27.38 -20.50 10.07
C ARG A 95 27.52 -21.99 9.74
N ALA A 96 26.44 -22.63 9.28
CA ALA A 96 26.43 -24.05 8.93
C ALA A 96 27.32 -24.39 7.73
N SER A 97 27.61 -23.42 6.85
CA SER A 97 28.48 -23.62 5.70
C SER A 97 29.97 -23.71 6.08
N GLY A 98 30.36 -23.16 7.23
CA GLY A 98 31.75 -23.10 7.68
C GLY A 98 32.63 -22.09 6.94
N TYR A 99 32.10 -21.36 5.95
CA TYR A 99 32.82 -20.30 5.24
C TYR A 99 32.81 -18.99 6.01
N THR A 100 33.94 -18.29 5.93
CA THR A 100 34.14 -16.94 6.42
C THR A 100 34.13 -15.95 5.26
N GLU A 101 34.08 -14.65 5.57
CA GLU A 101 34.15 -13.60 4.56
C GLU A 101 35.48 -13.62 3.78
N GLU A 102 36.57 -14.07 4.43
CA GLU A 102 37.89 -14.22 3.81
C GLU A 102 37.92 -15.31 2.73
N ASP A 103 37.02 -16.29 2.79
CA ASP A 103 36.92 -17.39 1.82
C ASP A 103 36.22 -16.97 0.53
N VAL A 104 35.47 -15.86 0.54
CA VAL A 104 34.66 -15.39 -0.60
C VAL A 104 35.45 -15.26 -1.91
N PRO A 105 36.66 -14.65 -1.94
CA PRO A 105 37.43 -14.54 -3.19
C PRO A 105 37.76 -15.90 -3.82
N GLN A 106 38.07 -16.90 -2.99
CA GLN A 106 38.43 -18.24 -3.45
C GLN A 106 37.20 -19.01 -3.94
N VAL A 107 36.10 -18.99 -3.18
CA VAL A 107 34.82 -19.62 -3.56
C VAL A 107 34.31 -19.07 -4.90
N VAL A 108 34.37 -17.74 -5.09
CA VAL A 108 33.96 -17.11 -6.35
C VAL A 108 34.88 -17.50 -7.50
N LYS A 109 36.19 -17.59 -7.27
CA LYS A 109 37.17 -18.01 -8.29
C LYS A 109 36.92 -19.44 -8.73
N GLU A 110 36.67 -20.35 -7.80
CA GLU A 110 36.38 -21.76 -8.06
C GLU A 110 35.07 -21.92 -8.84
N TRP A 111 33.99 -21.29 -8.37
CA TRP A 111 32.71 -21.29 -9.08
C TRP A 111 32.84 -20.75 -10.52
N ARG A 112 33.54 -19.63 -10.71
CA ARG A 112 33.78 -19.08 -12.06
C ARG A 112 34.65 -19.99 -12.94
N ARG A 113 35.49 -20.84 -12.36
CA ARG A 113 36.26 -21.84 -13.11
C ARG A 113 35.33 -22.97 -13.57
N GLU A 114 34.47 -23.45 -12.69
CA GLU A 114 33.46 -24.48 -13.01
C GLU A 114 32.51 -24.02 -14.12
N GLN A 115 32.05 -22.76 -14.07
CA GLN A 115 31.12 -22.23 -15.07
C GLN A 115 31.73 -22.02 -16.47
N ARG A 116 33.06 -22.03 -16.60
CA ARG A 116 33.71 -21.86 -17.91
C ARG A 116 33.80 -23.14 -18.72
N GLY A 117 33.43 -24.29 -18.14
CA GLY A 117 33.61 -25.59 -18.77
C GLY A 117 35.10 -25.95 -18.97
N PRO A 118 35.41 -27.20 -19.34
CA PRO A 118 36.77 -27.61 -19.71
C PRO A 118 37.28 -26.91 -20.98
#